data_AF-A0A345ZKU3-F1
#
_entry.id   AF-A0A345ZKU3-F1
#
_cell.length_a   1.000
_cell.length_b   1.000
_cell.length_c   1.000
_cell.angle_alpha   90.00
_cell.angle_beta   90.00
_cell.angle_gamma   90.00
#
_symmetry.space_group_name_H-M   'P 1'
#
loop_
_entity.id
_entity.type
_entity.pdbx_description
1 polymer ?
#
loop_
_entity_poly.entity_id
_entity_poly.type
_entity_poly.pdbx_seq_one_letter_code
_entity_poly.pdbx_strand_id
1 'polypeptide(L)'
;MRQVFSSARLENVERVAEMLREAGIEVRITDGRSYKGGRRSTVSYRDKGEASRPAVWVVHSSDGSRAREILRDAGLLDSTRPSDAKLSFRSEFGDETTRTPAQRRATKVKVALLFGIVIVVVMAFFRAGRTPAPPQLASGPFDGHVAATLLPVAQAVLQKELPDIDTPVACLAVDHADAPREVRDVLRPQPGLTLVPASHCERIADEDTGSVHPPSKKKATMVDVDHFRPTAPDVGTIEYSAYHHRMWAKYKTLEVKRVNGVWQVTKTLKVVAP
;
A
#
# COMPACT_ATOMS: atom_id res chain seq x y z
N MET A 1 -14.07 4.74 51.30
CA MET A 1 -13.53 5.90 50.54
C MET A 1 -14.19 5.95 49.17
N ARG A 2 -14.56 7.13 48.68
CA ARG A 2 -15.21 7.28 47.37
C ARG A 2 -14.51 8.36 46.55
N GLN A 3 -14.20 8.07 45.30
CA GLN A 3 -13.63 9.04 44.37
C GLN A 3 -14.66 10.13 44.06
N VAL A 4 -14.21 11.37 44.11
CA VAL A 4 -15.05 12.56 43.81
C VAL A 4 -14.53 13.37 42.63
N PHE A 5 -13.23 13.34 42.38
CA PHE A 5 -12.61 14.09 41.29
C PHE A 5 -11.31 13.41 40.81
N SER A 6 -11.01 13.51 39.53
CA SER A 6 -9.72 13.09 38.94
C SER A 6 -9.34 14.01 37.79
N SER A 7 -8.04 14.31 37.66
CA SER A 7 -7.53 15.13 36.57
C SER A 7 -6.19 14.60 36.09
N ALA A 8 -5.88 14.85 34.82
CA ALA A 8 -4.56 14.58 34.27
C ALA A 8 -3.48 15.52 34.85
N ARG A 9 -3.88 16.68 35.38
CA ARG A 9 -2.97 17.66 36.01
C ARG A 9 -3.05 17.55 37.52
N LEU A 10 -1.91 17.23 38.13
CA LEU A 10 -1.81 17.05 39.58
C LEU A 10 -2.15 18.33 40.35
N GLU A 11 -1.82 19.50 39.80
CA GLU A 11 -2.08 20.80 40.42
C GLU A 11 -3.58 21.05 40.60
N ASN A 12 -4.41 20.56 39.68
CA ASN A 12 -5.86 20.67 39.79
C ASN A 12 -6.39 19.79 40.91
N VAL A 13 -5.83 18.58 41.06
CA VAL A 13 -6.19 17.64 42.13
C VAL A 13 -5.76 18.16 43.50
N GLU A 14 -4.59 18.79 43.60
CA GLU A 14 -4.10 19.45 44.82
C GLU A 14 -5.02 20.60 45.25
N ARG A 15 -5.39 21.49 44.32
CA ARG A 15 -6.32 22.62 44.59
C ARG A 15 -7.69 22.16 45.03
N VAL A 16 -8.22 21.10 44.40
CA VAL A 16 -9.52 20.53 44.78
C VAL A 16 -9.45 19.87 46.16
N ALA A 17 -8.35 19.19 46.48
CA ALA A 17 -8.17 18.60 47.80
C ALA A 17 -8.05 19.68 48.89
N GLU A 18 -7.39 20.80 48.61
CA GLU A 18 -7.32 21.95 49.52
C GLU A 18 -8.70 22.56 49.77
N MET A 19 -9.47 22.83 48.71
CA MET A 19 -10.85 23.33 48.81
C MET A 19 -11.76 22.43 49.66
N LEU A 20 -11.64 21.10 49.50
CA LEU A 20 -12.43 20.16 50.30
C LEU A 20 -11.97 20.13 51.78
N ARG A 21 -10.67 20.28 52.04
CA ARG A 21 -10.15 20.38 53.43
C ARG A 21 -10.60 21.66 54.11
N GLU A 22 -10.61 22.80 53.40
CA GLU A 22 -11.12 24.07 53.91
C GLU A 22 -12.60 23.98 54.31
N ALA A 23 -13.39 23.20 53.56
CA ALA A 23 -14.78 22.91 53.89
C ALA A 23 -14.97 21.89 55.04
N GLY A 24 -13.88 21.45 55.67
CA GLY A 24 -13.87 20.49 56.78
C GLY A 24 -14.07 19.04 56.37
N ILE A 25 -13.78 18.68 55.11
CA ILE A 25 -13.94 17.31 54.59
C ILE A 25 -12.58 16.62 54.51
N GLU A 26 -12.46 15.45 55.14
CA GLU A 26 -11.22 14.68 55.11
C GLU A 26 -11.03 13.96 53.75
N VAL A 27 -9.91 14.26 53.08
CA VAL A 27 -9.60 13.76 51.73
C VAL A 27 -8.19 13.17 51.61
N ARG A 28 -8.08 12.15 50.77
CA ARG A 28 -6.84 11.47 50.39
C ARG A 28 -6.60 11.61 48.89
N ILE A 29 -5.38 11.98 48.51
CA ILE A 29 -4.93 12.03 47.11
C ILE A 29 -4.23 10.72 46.77
N THR A 30 -4.62 10.08 45.66
CA THR A 30 -3.87 8.96 45.05
C THR A 30 -3.08 9.48 43.85
N ASP A 31 -1.95 8.85 43.57
CA ASP A 31 -1.01 9.26 42.50
C ASP A 31 -0.55 10.73 42.63
N GLY A 32 -0.39 11.19 43.88
CA GLY A 32 0.14 12.51 44.23
C GLY A 32 1.65 12.61 44.11
N ARG A 33 2.23 13.75 44.55
CA ARG A 33 3.69 13.94 44.58
C ARG A 33 4.34 12.86 45.45
N SER A 34 4.95 11.85 44.84
CA SER A 34 5.80 10.92 45.56
C SER A 34 7.12 11.63 45.89
N TYR A 35 7.62 11.43 47.13
CA TYR A 35 8.89 12.00 47.62
C TYR A 35 10.12 11.53 46.80
N LYS A 36 9.96 10.54 45.91
CA LYS A 36 10.99 10.10 44.97
C LYS A 36 10.63 10.46 43.53
N GLY A 37 11.29 11.48 42.98
CA GLY A 37 11.76 11.42 41.58
C GLY A 37 10.95 12.15 40.50
N GLY A 38 10.83 13.47 40.60
CA GLY A 38 11.36 14.43 39.61
C GLY A 38 11.32 14.14 38.09
N ARG A 39 10.23 13.60 37.51
CA ARG A 39 10.04 13.69 36.05
C ARG A 39 8.57 13.92 35.69
N ARG A 40 8.28 15.15 35.24
CA ARG A 40 7.02 15.51 34.58
C ARG A 40 6.86 14.68 33.29
N SER A 41 6.26 13.49 33.35
CA SER A 41 5.85 12.79 32.14
C SER A 41 4.65 13.54 31.57
N THR A 42 4.88 14.30 30.50
CA THR A 42 3.81 14.86 29.67
C THR A 42 2.87 13.74 29.24
N VAL A 43 1.58 13.88 29.54
CA VAL A 43 0.52 12.96 29.14
C VAL A 43 0.54 12.82 27.62
N SER A 44 0.93 11.64 27.15
CA SER A 44 0.97 11.30 25.73
C SER A 44 -0.42 10.83 25.29
N TYR A 45 -1.02 11.50 24.28
CA TYR A 45 -2.27 11.05 23.65
C TYR A 45 -2.14 9.73 22.87
N ARG A 46 -0.91 9.24 22.67
CA ARG A 46 -0.63 7.98 21.95
C ARG A 46 -0.56 6.77 22.88
N ASP A 47 -0.56 6.99 24.19
CA ASP A 47 -0.54 5.92 25.18
C ASP A 47 -1.97 5.52 25.54
N LYS A 48 -2.37 4.32 25.11
CA LYS A 48 -3.65 3.68 25.47
C LYS A 48 -3.48 2.71 26.64
N GLY A 49 -2.38 2.78 27.38
CA GLY A 49 -2.23 2.15 28.69
C GLY A 49 -2.94 2.97 29.77
N GLU A 50 -3.47 2.29 30.78
CA GLU A 50 -4.12 2.89 31.96
C GLU A 50 -3.10 3.68 32.79
N ALA A 51 -2.70 4.85 32.31
CA ALA A 51 -1.82 5.75 33.03
C ALA A 51 -2.54 6.21 34.32
N SER A 52 -1.95 5.90 35.47
CA SER A 52 -2.47 6.26 36.80
C SER A 52 -2.79 7.76 36.84
N ARG A 53 -4.07 8.10 36.99
CA ARG A 53 -4.54 9.49 37.01
C ARG A 53 -4.63 9.96 38.46
N PRO A 54 -4.01 11.10 38.82
CA PRO A 54 -4.22 11.71 40.11
C PRO A 54 -5.71 11.88 40.42
N ALA A 55 -6.11 11.46 41.62
CA ALA A 55 -7.52 11.49 42.03
C ALA A 55 -7.67 11.84 43.51
N VAL A 56 -8.78 12.53 43.83
CA VAL A 56 -9.19 12.87 45.20
C VAL A 56 -10.27 11.90 45.66
N TRP A 57 -10.02 11.29 46.82
CA TRP A 57 -10.91 10.36 47.49
C TRP A 57 -11.35 10.96 48.81
N VAL A 58 -12.65 10.93 49.08
CA VAL A 58 -13.17 11.29 50.42
C VAL A 58 -13.00 10.09 51.34
N VAL A 59 -12.43 10.32 52.53
CA VAL A 59 -12.13 9.27 53.52
C VAL A 59 -13.44 8.71 54.08
N HIS A 60 -14.29 9.59 54.61
CA HIS A 60 -15.59 9.26 55.17
C HIS A 60 -16.68 9.17 54.09
N SER A 61 -17.45 8.08 54.09
CA SER A 61 -18.52 7.87 53.09
C SER A 61 -19.69 8.85 53.23
N SER A 62 -19.93 9.38 54.44
CA SER A 62 -20.98 10.36 54.74
C SER A 62 -20.77 11.70 54.01
N ASP A 63 -19.51 12.11 53.84
CA ASP A 63 -19.18 13.43 53.27
C ASP A 63 -19.20 13.43 51.73
N GLY A 64 -19.46 12.28 51.11
CA GLY A 64 -19.42 12.13 49.65
C GLY A 64 -20.48 12.94 48.89
N SER A 65 -21.64 13.22 49.51
CA SER A 65 -22.70 14.06 48.91
C SER A 65 -22.36 15.54 49.02
N ARG A 66 -21.90 15.96 50.21
CA ARG A 66 -21.48 17.33 50.50
C ARG A 66 -20.26 17.74 49.66
N ALA A 67 -19.27 16.86 49.51
CA ALA A 67 -18.12 17.09 48.63
C ALA A 67 -18.53 17.32 47.17
N ARG A 68 -19.51 16.57 46.65
CA ARG A 68 -20.03 16.75 45.28
C ARG A 68 -20.87 18.01 45.12
N GLU A 69 -21.45 18.53 46.19
CA GLU A 69 -22.18 19.79 46.18
C GLU A 69 -21.22 20.97 46.06
N ILE A 70 -20.20 21.02 46.91
CA ILE A 70 -19.13 22.03 46.85
C ILE A 70 -18.45 22.04 45.46
N LEU A 71 -18.19 20.86 44.90
CA LEU A 71 -17.61 20.73 43.56
C LEU A 71 -18.55 21.20 42.43
N ARG A 72 -19.86 21.06 42.60
CA ARG A 72 -20.86 21.59 41.64
C ARG A 72 -20.95 23.11 41.74
N ASP A 73 -20.95 23.65 42.95
CA ASP A 73 -20.99 25.10 43.18
C ASP A 73 -19.74 25.79 42.62
N ALA A 74 -18.59 25.12 42.67
CA ALA A 74 -17.34 25.56 42.04
C ALA A 74 -17.31 25.39 40.50
N GLY A 75 -18.37 24.84 39.88
CA GLY A 75 -18.43 24.59 38.44
C GLY A 75 -17.52 23.47 37.94
N LEU A 76 -17.00 22.61 38.83
CA LEU A 76 -16.06 21.53 38.51
C LEU A 76 -16.75 20.20 38.19
N LEU A 77 -18.05 20.10 38.45
CA LEU A 77 -18.88 18.95 38.07
C LEU A 77 -20.12 19.44 37.34
N ASP A 78 -20.40 18.85 36.18
CA ASP A 78 -21.68 19.04 35.49
C ASP A 78 -22.80 18.41 36.34
N SER A 79 -23.84 19.20 36.60
CA SER A 79 -25.05 18.70 37.24
C SER A 79 -25.71 17.66 36.34
N THR A 80 -25.76 16.41 36.78
CA THR A 80 -26.56 15.35 36.13
C THR A 80 -28.05 15.45 36.49
N ARG A 81 -28.49 16.50 37.22
CA ARG A 81 -29.92 16.80 37.37
C ARG A 81 -30.38 17.61 36.16
N PRO A 82 -31.44 17.19 35.46
CA PRO A 82 -32.08 18.00 34.43
C PRO A 82 -32.79 19.18 35.11
N SER A 83 -32.03 20.21 35.46
CA SER A 83 -32.60 21.55 35.68
C SER A 83 -32.88 22.15 34.31
N ASP A 84 -34.04 22.76 34.15
CA ASP A 84 -34.56 23.47 32.96
C ASP A 84 -33.67 24.61 32.42
N ALA A 85 -32.40 24.33 32.15
CA ALA A 85 -31.56 25.15 31.31
C ALA A 85 -31.79 24.66 29.87
N LYS A 86 -32.64 25.38 29.14
CA LYS A 86 -32.69 25.36 27.68
C LYS A 86 -31.34 25.81 27.10
N LEU A 87 -30.33 24.97 27.21
CA LEU A 87 -29.29 24.89 26.20
C LEU A 87 -29.81 23.87 25.21
N SER A 88 -30.62 24.37 24.28
CA SER A 88 -30.84 23.69 23.02
C SER A 88 -29.46 23.52 22.39
N PHE A 89 -28.83 22.36 22.60
CA PHE A 89 -27.93 21.81 21.62
C PHE A 89 -28.78 21.65 20.37
N ARG A 90 -28.76 22.68 19.55
CA ARG A 90 -29.25 22.65 18.18
C ARG A 90 -28.29 21.69 17.47
N SER A 91 -28.54 20.40 17.63
CA SER A 91 -27.87 19.39 16.85
C SER A 91 -28.22 19.70 15.40
N GLU A 92 -27.24 20.16 14.64
CA GLU A 92 -27.30 20.40 13.20
C GLU A 92 -27.53 19.11 12.39
N PHE A 93 -27.91 18.01 13.05
CA PHE A 93 -28.47 16.83 12.41
C PHE A 93 -29.95 17.11 12.14
N GLY A 94 -30.16 17.77 11.00
CA GLY A 94 -31.45 18.26 10.55
C GLY A 94 -32.55 17.20 10.56
N ASP A 95 -33.64 17.58 11.23
CA ASP A 95 -34.97 16.99 11.18
C ASP A 95 -35.38 16.71 9.72
N GLU A 96 -35.68 15.45 9.41
CA GLU A 96 -36.01 15.00 8.05
C GLU A 96 -37.32 15.59 7.51
N THR A 97 -38.12 16.14 8.43
CA THR A 97 -39.48 16.60 8.22
C THR A 97 -39.59 18.01 7.63
N THR A 98 -38.49 18.79 7.59
CA THR A 98 -38.50 20.19 7.11
C THR A 98 -37.58 20.47 5.91
N ARG A 99 -37.17 19.47 5.13
CA ARG A 99 -36.36 19.70 3.92
C ARG A 99 -37.23 19.95 2.69
N THR A 100 -37.04 21.12 2.06
CA THR A 100 -37.68 21.44 0.77
C THR A 100 -37.25 20.43 -0.33
N PRO A 101 -38.07 20.20 -1.36
CA PRO A 101 -37.74 19.23 -2.43
C PRO A 101 -36.42 19.56 -3.15
N ALA A 102 -36.02 20.84 -3.18
CA ALA A 102 -34.73 21.29 -3.69
C ALA A 102 -33.55 20.81 -2.81
N GLN A 103 -33.67 20.88 -1.49
CA GLN A 103 -32.64 20.40 -0.54
C GLN A 103 -32.51 18.86 -0.57
N ARG A 104 -33.60 18.14 -0.83
CA ARG A 104 -33.56 16.67 -1.06
C ARG A 104 -32.84 16.29 -2.36
N ARG A 105 -32.93 17.13 -3.41
CA ARG A 105 -32.17 16.92 -4.66
C ARG A 105 -30.69 17.25 -4.47
N ALA A 106 -30.37 18.35 -3.80
CA ALA A 106 -28.99 18.74 -3.51
C ALA A 106 -28.24 17.70 -2.65
N THR A 107 -28.91 17.10 -1.66
CA THR A 107 -28.34 16.02 -0.85
C THR A 107 -28.10 14.74 -1.66
N LYS A 108 -29.01 14.35 -2.55
CA LYS A 108 -28.80 13.21 -3.46
C LYS A 108 -27.60 13.43 -4.41
N VAL A 109 -27.45 14.63 -4.97
CA VAL A 109 -26.31 14.97 -5.82
C VAL A 109 -24.99 14.94 -5.04
N LYS A 110 -24.98 15.47 -3.81
CA LYS A 110 -23.79 15.43 -2.94
C LYS A 110 -23.38 14.00 -2.59
N VAL A 111 -24.34 13.11 -2.31
CA VAL A 111 -24.08 11.70 -2.05
C VAL A 111 -23.55 10.99 -3.30
N ALA A 112 -24.12 11.25 -4.47
CA ALA A 112 -23.64 10.68 -5.74
C ALA A 112 -22.20 11.11 -6.06
N LEU A 113 -21.85 12.38 -5.81
CA LEU A 113 -20.49 12.89 -6.00
C LEU A 113 -19.50 12.20 -5.05
N LEU A 114 -19.84 12.05 -3.77
CA LEU A 114 -19.00 11.35 -2.80
C LEU A 114 -18.78 9.89 -3.20
N PHE A 115 -19.83 9.21 -3.69
CA PHE A 115 -19.72 7.84 -4.17
C PHE A 115 -18.79 7.74 -5.39
N GLY A 116 -18.87 8.71 -6.31
CA GLY A 116 -17.95 8.82 -7.45
C GLY A 116 -16.49 8.99 -7.02
N ILE A 117 -16.22 9.84 -6.02
CA ILE A 117 -14.86 10.02 -5.47
C ILE A 117 -14.36 8.72 -4.85
N VAL A 118 -15.19 8.02 -4.07
CA VAL A 118 -14.82 6.72 -3.49
C VAL A 118 -14.47 5.71 -4.58
N ILE A 119 -15.25 5.62 -5.65
CA ILE A 119 -14.95 4.73 -6.79
C ILE A 119 -13.61 5.07 -7.43
N VAL A 120 -13.34 6.36 -7.67
CA VAL A 120 -12.06 6.81 -8.25
C VAL A 120 -10.89 6.49 -7.33
N VAL A 121 -11.03 6.72 -6.02
CA VAL A 121 -9.99 6.40 -5.02
C VAL A 121 -9.74 4.91 -4.95
N VAL A 122 -10.80 4.09 -4.95
CA VAL A 122 -10.69 2.62 -4.95
C VAL A 122 -10.00 2.14 -6.23
N MET A 123 -10.38 2.68 -7.40
CA MET A 123 -9.75 2.35 -8.68
C MET A 123 -8.28 2.78 -8.73
N ALA A 124 -7.94 3.93 -8.15
CA ALA A 124 -6.57 4.40 -8.00
C ALA A 124 -5.77 3.50 -7.05
N PHE A 125 -6.36 3.06 -5.95
CA PHE A 125 -5.75 2.10 -5.02
C PHE A 125 -5.48 0.74 -5.68
N PHE A 126 -6.43 0.22 -6.47
CA PHE A 126 -6.21 -1.01 -7.24
C PHE A 126 -5.12 -0.87 -8.32
N ARG A 127 -4.91 0.33 -8.87
CA ARG A 127 -3.77 0.60 -9.76
C ARG A 127 -2.45 0.75 -9.00
N ALA A 128 -2.48 1.32 -7.81
CA ALA A 128 -1.31 1.60 -6.98
C ALA A 128 -0.84 0.39 -6.13
N GLY A 129 -1.70 -0.62 -5.94
CA GLY A 129 -1.40 -1.83 -5.15
C GLY A 129 -0.37 -2.78 -5.77
N ARG A 130 0.23 -2.44 -6.92
CA ARG A 130 1.42 -3.14 -7.42
C ARG A 130 2.62 -2.62 -6.64
N THR A 131 2.90 -3.25 -5.49
CA THR A 131 4.18 -3.07 -4.81
C THR A 131 5.29 -3.28 -5.84
N PRO A 132 6.12 -2.27 -6.14
CA PRO A 132 7.21 -2.48 -7.08
C PRO A 132 8.09 -3.59 -6.50
N ALA A 133 8.26 -4.67 -7.26
CA ALA A 133 9.18 -5.74 -6.89
C ALA A 133 10.55 -5.11 -6.60
N PRO A 134 11.28 -5.59 -5.57
CA PRO A 134 12.59 -5.05 -5.25
C PRO A 134 13.46 -5.05 -6.51
N PRO A 135 14.20 -3.96 -6.76
CA PRO A 135 14.97 -3.83 -7.97
C PRO A 135 16.03 -4.93 -8.05
N GLN A 136 15.84 -5.88 -8.97
CA GLN A 136 16.82 -6.93 -9.23
C GLN A 136 18.02 -6.33 -9.99
N LEU A 137 19.15 -6.28 -9.31
CA LEU A 137 20.45 -5.95 -9.88
C LEU A 137 21.20 -7.25 -10.17
N ALA A 138 22.11 -7.21 -11.14
CA ALA A 138 22.99 -8.34 -11.39
C ALA A 138 24.00 -8.47 -10.25
N SER A 139 24.18 -9.69 -9.75
CA SER A 139 25.28 -10.04 -8.85
C SER A 139 26.50 -10.46 -9.68
N GLY A 140 27.70 -10.08 -9.22
CA GLY A 140 28.95 -10.53 -9.83
C GLY A 140 29.14 -12.06 -9.69
N PRO A 141 30.18 -12.62 -10.33
CA PRO A 141 31.31 -11.93 -10.96
C PRO A 141 30.97 -11.31 -12.32
N PHE A 142 31.38 -10.06 -12.56
CA PHE A 142 31.19 -9.34 -13.84
C PHE A 142 32.32 -9.65 -14.82
N ASP A 143 32.57 -10.95 -15.03
CA ASP A 143 33.69 -11.49 -15.80
C ASP A 143 33.31 -11.86 -17.24
N GLY A 144 32.08 -11.56 -17.64
CA GLY A 144 31.54 -11.86 -18.98
C GLY A 144 31.03 -13.30 -19.13
N HIS A 145 31.03 -14.10 -18.05
CA HIS A 145 30.34 -15.38 -18.05
C HIS A 145 28.83 -15.20 -18.13
N VAL A 146 28.16 -16.27 -18.58
CA VAL A 146 26.71 -16.33 -18.63
C VAL A 146 26.20 -16.49 -17.20
N ALA A 147 25.34 -15.56 -16.79
CA ALA A 147 24.56 -15.63 -15.57
C ALA A 147 23.10 -15.94 -15.90
N ALA A 148 22.32 -16.34 -14.89
CA ALA A 148 20.88 -16.50 -15.03
C ALA A 148 20.24 -15.17 -15.45
N THR A 149 19.31 -15.22 -16.41
CA THR A 149 18.63 -14.04 -16.90
C THR A 149 17.73 -13.46 -15.82
N LEU A 150 17.94 -12.19 -15.49
CA LEU A 150 17.08 -11.48 -14.53
C LEU A 150 15.68 -11.29 -15.12
N LEU A 151 14.64 -11.52 -14.33
CA LEU A 151 13.24 -11.33 -14.75
C LEU A 151 12.97 -9.96 -15.40
N PRO A 152 13.39 -8.81 -14.83
CA PRO A 152 13.15 -7.52 -15.46
C PRO A 152 13.96 -7.30 -16.74
N VAL A 153 15.10 -7.99 -16.90
CA VAL A 153 15.87 -7.96 -18.15
C VAL A 153 15.12 -8.72 -19.24
N ALA A 154 14.66 -9.94 -18.96
CA ALA A 154 13.83 -10.71 -19.88
C ALA A 154 12.57 -9.94 -20.30
N GLN A 155 11.86 -9.32 -19.34
CA GLN A 155 10.70 -8.48 -19.62
C GLN A 155 11.04 -7.33 -20.56
N ALA A 156 12.15 -6.61 -20.33
CA ALA A 156 12.54 -5.46 -21.14
C ALA A 156 12.88 -5.85 -22.58
N VAL A 157 13.63 -6.95 -22.76
CA VAL A 157 14.01 -7.48 -24.07
C VAL A 157 12.77 -7.95 -24.83
N LEU A 158 11.98 -8.84 -24.22
CA LEU A 158 10.78 -9.38 -24.85
C LEU A 158 9.82 -8.24 -25.22
N GLN A 159 9.52 -7.32 -24.31
CA GLN A 159 8.61 -6.20 -24.58
C GLN A 159 9.07 -5.31 -25.74
N LYS A 160 10.39 -5.12 -25.89
CA LYS A 160 10.98 -4.34 -26.98
C LYS A 160 10.83 -5.04 -28.33
N GLU A 161 10.94 -6.37 -28.33
CA GLU A 161 11.03 -7.20 -29.53
C GLU A 161 9.68 -7.80 -29.98
N LEU A 162 8.66 -7.83 -29.11
CA LEU A 162 7.31 -8.31 -29.46
C LEU A 162 6.69 -7.68 -30.72
N PRO A 163 6.85 -6.37 -31.01
CA PRO A 163 6.29 -5.78 -32.23
C PRO A 163 6.92 -6.30 -33.53
N ASP A 164 8.14 -6.85 -33.48
CA ASP A 164 8.85 -7.42 -34.64
C ASP A 164 8.36 -8.84 -35.00
N ILE A 165 7.35 -9.38 -34.30
CA ILE A 165 6.82 -10.74 -34.52
C ILE A 165 5.64 -10.70 -35.49
N ASP A 166 5.79 -11.30 -36.67
CA ASP A 166 4.74 -11.30 -37.71
C ASP A 166 3.77 -12.51 -37.63
N THR A 167 4.06 -13.50 -36.78
CA THR A 167 3.15 -14.64 -36.57
C THR A 167 2.09 -14.34 -35.50
N PRO A 168 0.89 -14.94 -35.58
CA PRO A 168 -0.19 -14.70 -34.60
C PRO A 168 0.08 -15.28 -33.20
N VAL A 169 1.07 -16.16 -33.04
CA VAL A 169 1.45 -16.74 -31.74
C VAL A 169 2.95 -16.56 -31.50
N ALA A 170 3.32 -16.08 -30.32
CA ALA A 170 4.71 -16.05 -29.85
C ALA A 170 4.86 -16.97 -28.64
N CYS A 171 5.82 -17.90 -28.74
CA CYS A 171 6.07 -18.93 -27.75
C CYS A 171 7.35 -18.57 -27.00
N LEU A 172 7.20 -18.16 -25.74
CA LEU A 172 8.24 -17.43 -25.01
C LEU A 172 9.04 -18.37 -24.11
N ALA A 173 10.37 -18.28 -24.23
CA ALA A 173 11.35 -18.90 -23.36
C ALA A 173 12.27 -17.86 -22.72
N VAL A 174 12.84 -18.23 -21.57
CA VAL A 174 13.94 -17.52 -20.89
C VAL A 174 14.94 -18.58 -20.47
N ASP A 175 16.21 -18.42 -20.87
CA ASP A 175 17.28 -19.39 -20.64
C ASP A 175 16.89 -20.82 -21.08
N HIS A 176 16.28 -20.95 -22.27
CA HIS A 176 15.79 -22.20 -22.86
C HIS A 176 14.67 -22.93 -22.09
N ALA A 177 14.12 -22.31 -21.03
CA ALA A 177 12.97 -22.80 -20.28
C ALA A 177 11.74 -21.95 -20.55
N ASP A 178 10.54 -22.46 -20.22
CA ASP A 178 9.31 -21.69 -20.36
C ASP A 178 9.40 -20.36 -19.61
N ALA A 179 9.02 -19.27 -20.29
CA ALA A 179 9.03 -17.95 -19.67
C ALA A 179 8.16 -17.93 -18.40
N PRO A 180 8.68 -17.45 -17.26
CA PRO A 180 7.92 -17.36 -16.01
C PRO A 180 6.63 -16.55 -16.18
N ARG A 181 5.61 -16.84 -15.36
CA ARG A 181 4.31 -16.13 -15.43
C ARG A 181 4.49 -14.65 -15.16
N GLU A 182 5.38 -14.31 -14.23
CA GLU A 182 5.76 -12.96 -13.84
C GLU A 182 6.33 -12.15 -15.01
N VAL A 183 7.03 -12.81 -15.94
CA VAL A 183 7.52 -12.17 -17.17
C VAL A 183 6.34 -11.93 -18.11
N ARG A 184 5.58 -12.98 -18.40
CA ARG A 184 4.50 -12.95 -19.42
C ARG A 184 3.35 -12.03 -19.07
N ASP A 185 2.93 -11.99 -17.80
CA ASP A 185 1.76 -11.20 -17.37
C ASP A 185 2.00 -9.68 -17.44
N VAL A 186 3.26 -9.25 -17.44
CA VAL A 186 3.66 -7.84 -17.56
C VAL A 186 3.74 -7.40 -19.02
N LEU A 187 3.96 -8.33 -19.95
CA LEU A 187 4.07 -8.03 -21.37
C LEU A 187 2.76 -7.49 -21.94
N ARG A 188 2.89 -6.60 -22.92
CA ARG A 188 1.80 -5.97 -23.66
C ARG A 188 1.99 -6.28 -25.13
N PRO A 189 1.46 -7.43 -25.61
CA PRO A 189 1.52 -7.78 -27.03
C PRO A 189 0.61 -6.87 -27.86
N GLN A 190 0.92 -6.74 -29.14
CA GLN A 190 0.07 -6.07 -30.11
C GLN A 190 -1.25 -6.84 -30.33
N PRO A 191 -2.34 -6.16 -30.74
CA PRO A 191 -3.61 -6.82 -31.00
C PRO A 191 -3.46 -7.98 -31.98
N GLY A 192 -4.02 -9.14 -31.65
CA GLY A 192 -3.94 -10.34 -32.48
C GLY A 192 -2.74 -11.25 -32.21
N LEU A 193 -1.74 -10.79 -31.44
CA LEU A 193 -0.62 -11.62 -31.00
C LEU A 193 -0.95 -12.33 -29.68
N THR A 194 -0.87 -13.66 -29.69
CA THR A 194 -1.08 -14.50 -28.50
C THR A 194 0.25 -14.94 -27.91
N LEU A 195 0.48 -14.67 -26.62
CA LEU A 195 1.69 -15.11 -25.92
C LEU A 195 1.42 -16.43 -25.19
N VAL A 196 2.26 -17.43 -25.44
CA VAL A 196 2.18 -18.76 -24.80
C VAL A 196 3.58 -19.18 -24.32
N PRO A 197 3.71 -20.13 -23.37
CA PRO A 197 5.03 -20.68 -23.04
C PRO A 197 5.63 -21.43 -24.23
N ALA A 198 6.96 -21.49 -24.33
CA ALA A 198 7.67 -22.14 -25.42
C ALA A 198 7.26 -23.61 -25.61
N SER A 199 7.05 -24.35 -24.52
CA SER A 199 6.62 -25.75 -24.51
C SER A 199 5.26 -26.00 -25.16
N HIS A 200 4.43 -24.97 -25.34
CA HIS A 200 3.14 -25.09 -26.00
C HIS A 200 3.25 -25.09 -27.53
N CYS A 201 4.44 -24.87 -28.08
CA CYS A 201 4.65 -24.78 -29.51
C CYS A 201 5.61 -25.85 -30.01
N GLU A 202 5.43 -26.23 -31.26
CA GLU A 202 6.27 -27.19 -31.94
C GLU A 202 7.21 -26.46 -32.90
N ARG A 203 8.51 -26.63 -32.69
CA ARG A 203 9.54 -26.07 -33.56
C ARG A 203 9.67 -26.93 -34.80
N ILE A 204 9.32 -26.37 -35.96
CA ILE A 204 9.39 -27.06 -37.25
C ILE A 204 10.33 -26.27 -38.16
N ALA A 205 11.28 -26.97 -38.80
CA ALA A 205 12.30 -26.34 -39.66
C ALA A 205 11.90 -26.20 -41.13
N ASP A 206 10.85 -26.91 -41.53
CA ASP A 206 10.24 -26.84 -42.85
C ASP A 206 9.78 -25.42 -43.19
N GLU A 207 10.08 -24.96 -44.40
CA GLU A 207 9.78 -23.58 -44.85
C GLU A 207 8.29 -23.36 -45.13
N ASP A 208 7.62 -24.37 -45.64
CA ASP A 208 6.21 -24.28 -46.02
C ASP A 208 5.31 -24.22 -44.78
N THR A 209 5.62 -25.07 -43.80
CA THR A 209 4.84 -25.21 -42.57
C THR A 209 5.27 -24.19 -41.52
N GLY A 210 6.57 -24.15 -41.21
CA GLY A 210 7.15 -23.44 -40.08
C GLY A 210 6.60 -23.85 -38.72
N SER A 211 7.12 -23.24 -37.67
CA SER A 211 6.73 -23.56 -36.28
C SER A 211 5.25 -23.25 -36.03
N VAL A 212 4.59 -24.09 -35.24
CA VAL A 212 3.14 -24.02 -35.02
C VAL A 212 2.77 -24.11 -33.55
N HIS A 213 1.61 -23.56 -33.20
CA HIS A 213 0.98 -23.74 -31.90
C HIS A 213 -0.12 -24.82 -32.02
N PRO A 214 0.15 -26.10 -31.64
CA PRO A 214 -0.71 -27.23 -31.93
C PRO A 214 -2.17 -27.08 -31.49
N PRO A 215 -2.50 -26.47 -30.33
CA PRO A 215 -3.89 -26.27 -29.91
C PRO A 215 -4.69 -25.36 -30.85
N SER A 216 -4.05 -24.35 -31.43
CA SER A 216 -4.73 -23.38 -32.30
C SER A 216 -4.51 -23.61 -33.80
N LYS A 217 -3.55 -24.48 -34.15
CA LYS A 217 -3.06 -24.71 -35.52
C LYS A 217 -2.58 -23.45 -36.25
N LYS A 218 -2.28 -22.38 -35.51
CA LYS A 218 -1.74 -21.14 -36.05
C LYS A 218 -0.22 -21.21 -36.14
N LYS A 219 0.35 -20.49 -37.10
CA LYS A 219 1.79 -20.23 -37.21
C LYS A 219 2.30 -19.56 -35.94
N ALA A 220 3.47 -19.96 -35.50
CA ALA A 220 4.05 -19.54 -34.25
C ALA A 220 5.53 -19.20 -34.42
N THR A 221 6.00 -18.20 -33.69
CA THR A 221 7.43 -17.89 -33.57
C THR A 221 7.92 -18.31 -32.20
N MET A 222 8.95 -19.14 -32.17
CA MET A 222 9.69 -19.51 -30.96
C MET A 222 10.59 -18.33 -30.59
N VAL A 223 10.40 -17.75 -29.42
CA VAL A 223 11.18 -16.60 -28.94
C VAL A 223 11.91 -16.99 -27.67
N ASP A 224 13.22 -16.84 -27.65
CA ASP A 224 14.05 -17.12 -26.48
C ASP A 224 14.93 -15.91 -26.16
N VAL A 225 15.14 -15.69 -24.87
CA VAL A 225 16.05 -14.69 -24.31
C VAL A 225 16.98 -15.42 -23.36
N ASP A 226 18.24 -15.46 -23.71
CA ASP A 226 19.23 -16.31 -23.04
C ASP A 226 20.61 -15.64 -23.00
N HIS A 227 21.59 -16.35 -22.43
CA HIS A 227 22.98 -15.95 -22.38
C HIS A 227 23.19 -14.52 -21.84
N PHE A 228 22.50 -14.17 -20.74
CA PHE A 228 22.72 -12.89 -20.08
C PHE A 228 24.14 -12.82 -19.50
N ARG A 229 24.92 -11.83 -19.93
CA ARG A 229 26.30 -11.57 -19.49
C ARG A 229 26.37 -10.21 -18.82
N PRO A 230 26.26 -10.13 -17.48
CA PRO A 230 26.36 -8.88 -16.76
C PRO A 230 27.81 -8.37 -16.79
N THR A 231 27.98 -7.09 -17.09
CA THR A 231 29.29 -6.39 -17.06
C THR A 231 29.38 -5.41 -15.88
N ALA A 232 28.22 -5.04 -15.32
CA ALA A 232 28.07 -4.25 -14.11
C ALA A 232 26.74 -4.63 -13.42
N PRO A 233 26.45 -4.17 -12.19
CA PRO A 233 25.19 -4.46 -11.52
C PRO A 233 23.95 -3.99 -12.30
N ASP A 234 24.12 -2.96 -13.14
CA ASP A 234 23.09 -2.25 -13.88
C ASP A 234 23.27 -2.31 -15.40
N VAL A 235 24.25 -3.07 -15.92
CA VAL A 235 24.54 -3.20 -17.35
C VAL A 235 24.92 -4.65 -17.70
N GLY A 236 24.47 -5.12 -18.85
CA GLY A 236 24.89 -6.40 -19.41
C GLY A 236 24.54 -6.54 -20.89
N THR A 237 24.98 -7.64 -21.48
CA THR A 237 24.57 -8.05 -22.82
C THR A 237 23.70 -9.30 -22.74
N ILE A 238 22.78 -9.46 -23.68
CA ILE A 238 21.87 -10.61 -23.71
C ILE A 238 21.59 -11.02 -25.15
N GLU A 239 21.35 -12.30 -25.36
CA GLU A 239 21.02 -12.85 -26.67
C GLU A 239 19.51 -13.03 -26.78
N TYR A 240 18.99 -12.71 -27.96
CA TYR A 240 17.60 -12.83 -28.33
C TYR A 240 17.52 -13.67 -29.59
N SER A 241 16.64 -14.66 -29.59
CA SER A 241 16.32 -15.45 -30.77
C SER A 241 14.82 -15.43 -31.04
N ALA A 242 14.46 -15.27 -32.31
CA ALA A 242 13.12 -15.46 -32.82
C ALA A 242 13.19 -16.41 -34.00
N TYR A 243 12.54 -17.56 -33.91
CA TYR A 243 12.64 -18.63 -34.90
C TYR A 243 11.24 -19.10 -35.32
N HIS A 244 10.96 -19.05 -36.62
CA HIS A 244 9.79 -19.68 -37.21
C HIS A 244 10.18 -20.91 -38.03
N HIS A 245 11.13 -20.79 -38.97
CA HIS A 245 11.70 -21.89 -39.76
C HIS A 245 13.12 -21.55 -40.23
N ARG A 246 13.76 -22.43 -41.02
CA ARG A 246 15.18 -22.27 -41.40
C ARG A 246 15.51 -20.95 -42.13
N MET A 247 14.62 -20.46 -43.00
CA MET A 247 14.75 -19.16 -43.70
C MET A 247 14.07 -17.98 -42.99
N TRP A 248 13.54 -18.18 -41.79
CA TRP A 248 12.86 -17.13 -41.03
C TRP A 248 13.22 -17.27 -39.57
N ALA A 249 14.41 -16.76 -39.27
CA ALA A 249 14.94 -16.65 -37.93
C ALA A 249 15.61 -15.28 -37.76
N LYS A 250 15.66 -14.77 -36.53
CA LYS A 250 16.32 -13.51 -36.21
C LYS A 250 17.05 -13.69 -34.91
N TYR A 251 18.35 -13.45 -34.93
CA TYR A 251 19.19 -13.52 -33.74
C TYR A 251 19.76 -12.13 -33.49
N LYS A 252 19.64 -11.63 -32.27
CA LYS A 252 20.15 -10.33 -31.87
C LYS A 252 21.00 -10.48 -30.62
N THR A 253 22.10 -9.75 -30.57
CA THR A 253 22.82 -9.49 -29.31
C THR A 253 22.49 -8.07 -28.90
N LEU A 254 21.93 -7.91 -27.70
CA LEU A 254 21.38 -6.66 -27.20
C LEU A 254 22.17 -6.20 -25.97
N GLU A 255 22.41 -4.90 -25.88
CA GLU A 255 22.90 -4.26 -24.66
C GLU A 255 21.71 -3.80 -23.82
N VAL A 256 21.67 -4.25 -22.58
CA VAL A 256 20.64 -3.91 -21.60
C VAL A 256 21.27 -3.10 -20.48
N LYS A 257 20.61 -1.99 -20.13
CA LYS A 257 21.04 -1.12 -19.05
C LYS A 257 19.85 -0.70 -18.20
N ARG A 258 20.09 -0.51 -16.92
CA ARG A 258 19.12 0.04 -15.99
C ARG A 258 19.14 1.57 -16.08
N VAL A 259 18.10 2.16 -16.64
CA VAL A 259 17.92 3.61 -16.78
C VAL A 259 16.74 4.03 -15.92
N ASN A 260 16.94 5.03 -15.04
CA ASN A 260 15.93 5.51 -14.09
C ASN A 260 15.28 4.37 -13.26
N GLY A 261 16.08 3.36 -12.91
CA GLY A 261 15.65 2.23 -12.10
C GLY A 261 14.94 1.10 -12.86
N VAL A 262 14.78 1.21 -14.19
CA VAL A 262 14.13 0.20 -15.04
C VAL A 262 15.13 -0.35 -16.06
N TRP A 263 15.16 -1.66 -16.24
CA TRP A 263 15.97 -2.29 -17.29
C TRP A 263 15.39 -1.98 -18.67
N GLN A 264 16.24 -1.57 -19.60
CA GLN A 264 15.87 -1.21 -20.96
C GLN A 264 16.94 -1.70 -21.93
N VAL A 265 16.52 -2.11 -23.12
CA VAL A 265 17.43 -2.34 -24.25
C VAL A 265 17.90 -0.98 -24.74
N THR A 266 19.19 -0.72 -24.64
CA THR A 266 19.78 0.58 -25.03
C THR A 266 20.41 0.54 -26.40
N LYS A 267 20.96 -0.61 -26.80
CA LYS A 267 21.64 -0.77 -28.08
C LYS A 267 21.49 -2.19 -28.61
N THR A 268 21.38 -2.31 -29.93
CA THR A 268 21.53 -3.59 -30.63
C THR A 268 22.98 -3.71 -31.09
N LEU A 269 23.71 -4.68 -30.56
CA LEU A 269 25.14 -4.88 -30.84
C LEU A 269 25.37 -5.70 -32.10
N LYS A 270 24.53 -6.73 -32.31
CA LYS A 270 24.62 -7.64 -33.45
C LYS A 270 23.23 -8.04 -33.89
N VAL A 271 23.03 -8.18 -35.20
CA VAL A 271 21.83 -8.76 -35.80
C VAL A 271 22.28 -9.80 -36.83
N VAL A 272 21.69 -10.98 -36.78
CA VAL A 272 21.86 -12.04 -37.76
C VAL A 272 20.47 -12.48 -38.19
N ALA A 273 20.19 -12.38 -39.49
CA ALA A 273 18.99 -12.90 -40.12
C ALA A 273 19.42 -13.69 -41.37
N PRO A 274 18.77 -14.84 -41.66
CA PRO A 274 18.98 -15.60 -42.87
C PRO A 274 18.43 -14.88 -44.11
#